data_AF-A0A7S0A4D4-F1
#
_entry.id   AF-A0A7S0A4D4-F1
#
_cell.length_a   1.000
_cell.length_b   1.000
_cell.length_c   1.000
_cell.angle_alpha   90.00
_cell.angle_beta   90.00
_cell.angle_gamma   90.00
#
_symmetry.space_group_name_H-M   'P 1'
#
loop_
_entity.id
_entity.type
_entity.pdbx_description
1 polymer ?
#
loop_
_entity_poly.entity_id
_entity_poly.type
_entity_poly.pdbx_seq_one_letter_code
_entity_poly.pdbx_strand_id
1 'polypeptide(L)'
;GIFEFIKASSELDITHYVTYFGSSATERLWPLVNLSATGLDPKYNIPLDTIVPQTNGVIASHLLTFSANSDGEGAVGASLAFHDRAVPVQGPLGLAFTDADYEHRRMGGRATVLRAAEEGDVTAYVLYFGTGPASLLISATGPIPVPPGASPLTHEFPHGTAIPASATHLLAFTANDDGLTQMPAAIELLDRALPNQTATSVRFWDNDLARGEISGLITISKANSEMLVASYAIYMSRGPTGP
;
A
#
# COMPACT_ATOMS: atom_id res chain seq x y z
N GLY A 1 19.82 -10.57 9.24
CA GLY A 1 19.47 -10.59 10.68
C GLY A 1 20.66 -11.13 11.47
N ILE A 2 20.72 -10.95 12.79
CA ILE A 2 21.81 -11.51 13.60
C ILE A 2 21.41 -12.91 14.06
N PHE A 3 22.21 -13.90 13.67
CA PHE A 3 22.19 -15.25 14.22
C PHE A 3 23.17 -15.31 15.39
N GLU A 4 22.70 -15.73 16.56
CA GLU A 4 23.53 -15.94 17.75
C GLU A 4 23.12 -17.22 18.46
N PHE A 5 24.09 -17.87 19.12
CA PHE A 5 23.84 -19.05 19.93
C PHE A 5 24.79 -19.07 21.13
N ILE A 6 24.39 -19.80 22.17
CA ILE A 6 25.20 -20.00 23.37
C ILE A 6 26.34 -20.95 23.02
N LYS A 7 27.57 -20.56 23.33
CA LYS A 7 28.73 -21.42 23.13
C LYS A 7 28.63 -22.72 23.94
N ALA A 8 29.45 -23.71 23.60
CA ALA A 8 29.56 -24.93 24.40
C ALA A 8 30.05 -24.61 25.82
N SER A 9 29.62 -25.43 26.79
CA SER A 9 30.05 -25.32 28.20
C SER A 9 31.57 -25.44 28.37
N SER A 10 32.22 -26.18 27.47
CA SER A 10 33.67 -26.25 27.30
C SER A 10 34.01 -26.19 25.81
N GLU A 11 35.09 -25.48 25.45
CA GLU A 11 35.64 -25.39 24.09
C GLU A 11 37.06 -25.96 24.00
N LEU A 12 37.52 -26.73 24.99
CA LEU A 12 38.90 -27.26 25.03
C LEU A 12 39.27 -28.12 23.80
N ASP A 13 38.28 -28.79 23.22
CA ASP A 13 38.38 -29.68 22.08
C ASP A 13 37.63 -29.14 20.85
N ILE A 14 37.21 -27.87 20.87
CA ILE A 14 36.45 -27.20 19.81
C ILE A 14 37.31 -26.06 19.27
N THR A 15 37.54 -26.05 17.95
CA THR A 15 38.25 -24.95 17.29
C THR A 15 37.30 -23.98 16.59
N HIS A 16 36.15 -24.46 16.15
CA HIS A 16 35.13 -23.67 15.47
C HIS A 16 33.75 -24.34 15.56
N TYR A 17 32.73 -23.58 15.21
CA TYR A 17 31.37 -24.01 14.99
C TYR A 17 31.08 -23.96 13.49
N VAL A 18 30.40 -24.98 12.98
CA VAL A 18 29.92 -25.04 11.60
C VAL A 18 28.41 -24.93 11.63
N THR A 19 27.87 -23.93 10.94
CA THR A 19 26.42 -23.74 10.81
C THR A 19 25.96 -24.06 9.39
N TYR A 20 24.88 -24.81 9.29
CA TYR A 20 24.21 -25.20 8.06
C TYR A 20 22.77 -24.68 8.05
N PHE A 21 22.24 -24.42 6.86
CA PHE A 21 20.81 -24.50 6.62
C PHE A 21 20.37 -25.98 6.65
N GLY A 22 19.20 -26.25 7.23
CA GLY A 22 18.60 -27.58 7.30
C GLY A 22 17.12 -27.57 6.94
N SER A 23 16.62 -28.71 6.44
CA SER A 23 15.20 -28.95 6.14
C SER A 23 14.41 -29.35 7.38
N SER A 24 15.09 -29.83 8.41
CA SER A 24 14.53 -30.23 9.70
C SER A 24 15.56 -29.98 10.80
N ALA A 25 15.23 -30.35 12.04
CA ALA A 25 16.14 -30.18 13.16
C ALA A 25 17.42 -31.03 13.09
N THR A 26 17.52 -31.98 12.14
CA THR A 26 18.67 -32.89 12.03
C THR A 26 19.18 -33.05 10.59
N GLU A 27 18.39 -32.67 9.58
CA GLU A 27 18.75 -32.85 8.18
C GLU A 27 19.40 -31.57 7.61
N ARG A 28 20.65 -31.70 7.17
CA ARG A 28 21.45 -30.61 6.60
C ARG A 28 21.16 -30.45 5.12
N LEU A 29 21.16 -29.21 4.66
CA LEU A 29 21.06 -28.86 3.25
C LEU A 29 22.35 -28.21 2.75
N TRP A 30 22.65 -26.99 3.22
CA TRP A 30 23.71 -26.15 2.66
C TRP A 30 24.53 -25.49 3.78
N PRO A 31 25.86 -25.35 3.63
CA PRO A 31 26.68 -24.63 4.59
C PRO A 31 26.31 -23.14 4.61
N LEU A 32 26.26 -22.56 5.82
CA LEU A 32 26.02 -21.13 6.02
C LEU A 32 27.31 -20.41 6.42
N VAL A 33 27.95 -20.82 7.52
CA VAL A 33 29.11 -20.13 8.07
C VAL A 33 29.93 -21.03 9.01
N ASN A 34 31.24 -20.79 9.06
CA ASN A 34 32.12 -21.32 10.10
C ASN A 34 32.56 -20.18 11.03
N LEU A 35 32.39 -20.35 12.34
CA LEU A 35 32.72 -19.35 13.36
C LEU A 35 33.76 -19.92 14.32
N SER A 36 34.87 -19.23 14.54
CA SER A 36 35.90 -19.68 15.49
C SER A 36 35.35 -19.77 16.92
N ALA A 37 35.80 -20.77 17.67
CA ALA A 37 35.62 -20.82 19.11
C ALA A 37 36.50 -19.75 19.77
N THR A 38 35.89 -18.86 20.55
CA THR A 38 36.57 -17.67 21.11
C THR A 38 36.42 -17.53 22.61
N GLY A 39 35.73 -18.47 23.27
CA GLY A 39 35.31 -18.34 24.66
C GLY A 39 34.09 -17.45 24.88
N LEU A 40 33.52 -16.85 23.81
CA LEU A 40 32.32 -16.02 23.83
C LEU A 40 31.21 -16.65 22.98
N ASP A 41 29.96 -16.27 23.25
CA ASP A 41 28.80 -16.67 22.43
C ASP A 41 28.98 -16.20 20.98
N PRO A 42 29.01 -17.12 20.00
CA PRO A 42 29.23 -16.75 18.62
C PRO A 42 28.05 -15.99 18.04
N LYS A 43 28.37 -15.01 17.18
CA LYS A 43 27.39 -14.20 16.46
C LYS A 43 27.77 -14.11 14.99
N TYR A 44 26.77 -14.13 14.13
CA TYR A 44 26.92 -13.97 12.70
C TYR A 44 25.83 -13.06 12.15
N ASN A 45 26.23 -12.02 11.42
CA ASN A 45 25.27 -11.22 10.67
C ASN A 45 24.96 -11.94 9.36
N ILE A 46 23.76 -12.52 9.25
CA ILE A 46 23.26 -13.06 7.98
C ILE A 46 23.07 -11.86 7.04
N PRO A 47 23.81 -11.80 5.90
CA PRO A 47 23.74 -10.70 4.97
C PRO A 47 22.31 -10.44 4.48
N LEU A 48 22.04 -9.18 4.10
CA LEU A 48 20.82 -8.87 3.35
C LEU A 48 20.79 -9.69 2.06
N ASP A 49 19.59 -10.04 1.60
CA ASP A 49 19.36 -10.80 0.37
C ASP A 49 19.99 -12.21 0.37
N THR A 50 20.27 -12.77 1.56
CA THR A 50 20.65 -14.18 1.69
C THR A 50 19.48 -15.06 1.25
N ILE A 51 19.69 -15.82 0.18
CA ILE A 51 18.70 -16.74 -0.37
C ILE A 51 18.53 -17.93 0.59
N VAL A 52 17.29 -18.22 0.99
CA VAL A 52 16.97 -19.45 1.71
C VAL A 52 17.11 -20.64 0.74
N PRO A 53 18.05 -21.57 0.97
CA PRO A 53 18.32 -22.62 0.00
C PRO A 53 17.17 -23.62 -0.10
N GLN A 54 16.94 -24.11 -1.31
CA GLN A 54 16.00 -25.17 -1.62
C GLN A 54 16.73 -26.28 -2.38
N THR A 55 16.53 -27.55 -1.99
CA THR A 55 17.10 -28.72 -2.67
C THR A 55 15.99 -29.72 -2.96
N ASN A 56 15.83 -30.14 -4.22
CA ASN A 56 14.81 -31.11 -4.65
C ASN A 56 13.39 -30.80 -4.13
N GLY A 57 12.99 -29.53 -4.14
CA GLY A 57 11.67 -29.11 -3.66
C GLY A 57 11.60 -28.81 -2.16
N VAL A 58 12.60 -29.18 -1.36
CA VAL A 58 12.62 -28.96 0.09
C VAL A 58 13.33 -27.65 0.42
N ILE A 59 12.61 -26.72 1.04
CA ILE A 59 13.14 -25.40 1.47
C ILE A 59 13.73 -25.53 2.86
N ALA A 60 14.86 -24.86 3.12
CA ALA A 60 15.43 -24.80 4.46
C ALA A 60 14.48 -24.12 5.45
N SER A 61 14.37 -24.69 6.64
CA SER A 61 13.52 -24.21 7.73
C SER A 61 14.26 -24.15 9.07
N HIS A 62 15.50 -24.64 9.13
CA HIS A 62 16.31 -24.67 10.34
C HIS A 62 17.73 -24.16 10.08
N LEU A 63 18.35 -23.61 11.12
CA LEU A 63 19.79 -23.42 11.22
C LEU A 63 20.35 -24.47 12.17
N LEU A 64 21.31 -25.26 11.70
CA LEU A 64 21.92 -26.36 12.44
C LEU A 64 23.37 -26.03 12.73
N THR A 65 23.78 -26.00 14.00
CA THR A 65 25.14 -25.65 14.40
C THR A 65 25.82 -26.80 15.12
N PHE A 66 27.00 -27.17 14.64
CA PHE A 66 27.80 -28.27 15.16
C PHE A 66 29.15 -27.74 15.67
N SER A 67 29.59 -28.21 16.82
CA SER A 67 30.97 -28.03 17.28
C SER A 67 31.92 -28.81 16.38
N ALA A 68 33.09 -28.25 16.07
CA ALA A 68 34.07 -28.88 15.18
C ALA A 68 35.52 -28.59 15.58
N ASN A 69 36.41 -29.51 15.21
CA ASN A 69 37.86 -29.38 15.35
C ASN A 69 38.59 -29.84 14.08
N SER A 70 39.91 -30.05 14.16
CA SER A 70 40.71 -30.51 13.02
C SER A 70 40.31 -31.90 12.52
N ASP A 71 39.65 -32.69 13.36
CA ASP A 71 39.37 -34.09 13.11
C ASP A 71 37.94 -34.30 12.59
N GLY A 72 37.07 -33.31 12.74
CA GLY A 72 35.73 -33.29 12.16
C GLY A 72 34.70 -32.54 13.00
N GLU A 73 33.44 -32.75 12.64
CA GLU A 73 32.27 -32.20 13.33
C GLU A 73 31.73 -33.17 14.37
N GLY A 74 31.17 -32.64 15.46
CA GLY A 74 30.42 -33.41 16.43
C GLY A 74 29.16 -34.06 15.82
N ALA A 75 28.80 -35.23 16.34
CA ALA A 75 27.65 -35.99 15.84
C ALA A 75 26.29 -35.33 16.14
N VAL A 76 26.22 -34.47 17.16
CA VAL A 76 25.00 -33.79 17.60
C VAL A 76 25.22 -32.29 17.54
N GLY A 77 24.31 -31.60 16.87
CA GLY A 77 24.27 -30.14 16.77
C GLY A 77 23.09 -29.55 17.51
N ALA A 78 23.18 -28.24 17.76
CA ALA A 78 22.03 -27.44 18.13
C ALA A 78 21.22 -27.08 16.88
N SER A 79 19.91 -26.90 17.04
CA SER A 79 19.00 -26.55 15.95
C SER A 79 18.11 -25.37 16.34
N LEU A 80 17.88 -24.48 15.37
CA LEU A 80 16.97 -23.35 15.48
C LEU A 80 16.04 -23.36 14.27
N ALA A 81 14.75 -23.58 14.50
CA ALA A 81 13.74 -23.34 13.46
C ALA A 81 13.62 -21.84 13.16
N PHE A 82 13.46 -21.49 11.89
CA PHE A 82 13.18 -20.12 11.45
C PHE A 82 11.97 -20.10 10.52
N HIS A 83 11.37 -18.91 10.40
CA HIS A 83 10.33 -18.62 9.43
C HIS A 83 10.81 -17.50 8.52
N ASP A 84 10.82 -17.75 7.22
CA ASP A 84 11.09 -16.71 6.23
C ASP A 84 9.84 -15.84 6.08
N ARG A 85 9.95 -14.59 6.50
CA ARG A 85 8.85 -13.63 6.50
C ARG A 85 8.80 -12.93 5.15
N ALA A 86 7.64 -12.93 4.51
CA ALA A 86 7.47 -12.39 3.17
C ALA A 86 6.10 -11.72 3.01
N VAL A 87 6.09 -10.53 2.40
CA VAL A 87 4.86 -9.86 1.98
C VAL A 87 4.27 -10.54 0.75
N PRO A 88 2.98 -10.33 0.42
CA PRO A 88 2.37 -11.00 -0.72
C PRO A 88 3.05 -10.69 -2.04
N VAL A 89 3.31 -11.73 -2.83
CA VAL A 89 4.00 -11.61 -4.12
C VAL A 89 3.10 -10.95 -5.17
N GLN A 90 1.81 -11.30 -5.18
CA GLN A 90 0.85 -10.80 -6.16
C GLN A 90 0.01 -9.66 -5.57
N GLY A 91 -0.07 -8.56 -6.31
CA GLY A 91 -0.96 -7.44 -6.02
C GLY A 91 -2.35 -7.60 -6.64
N PRO A 92 -3.29 -6.70 -6.31
CA PRO A 92 -4.60 -6.67 -6.93
C PRO A 92 -4.48 -6.46 -8.45
N LEU A 93 -5.33 -7.11 -9.24
CA LEU A 93 -5.31 -6.97 -10.70
C LEU A 93 -5.88 -5.63 -11.20
N GLY A 94 -6.57 -4.88 -10.33
CA GLY A 94 -7.15 -3.61 -10.69
C GLY A 94 -7.92 -2.95 -9.55
N LEU A 95 -8.11 -1.65 -9.69
CA LEU A 95 -8.88 -0.79 -8.79
C LEU A 95 -9.74 0.14 -9.66
N ALA A 96 -10.99 0.36 -9.27
CA ALA A 96 -11.84 1.39 -9.86
C ALA A 96 -12.65 2.11 -8.79
N PHE A 97 -12.89 3.40 -8.99
CA PHE A 97 -13.72 4.23 -8.14
C PHE A 97 -14.28 5.38 -8.99
N THR A 98 -15.46 5.86 -8.62
CA THR A 98 -16.01 7.10 -9.18
C THR A 98 -16.65 7.86 -8.04
N ASP A 99 -16.22 9.11 -7.88
CA ASP A 99 -16.79 9.97 -6.87
C ASP A 99 -18.26 10.31 -7.19
N ALA A 100 -19.11 10.02 -6.23
CA ALA A 100 -20.55 10.27 -6.24
C ALA A 100 -20.95 11.35 -5.22
N ASP A 101 -19.98 11.88 -4.47
CA ASP A 101 -20.16 13.05 -3.61
C ASP A 101 -19.64 14.29 -4.34
N TYR A 102 -20.44 15.36 -4.32
CA TYR A 102 -20.11 16.61 -5.00
C TYR A 102 -19.66 17.72 -4.05
N GLU A 103 -19.43 17.37 -2.77
CA GLU A 103 -18.84 18.26 -1.79
C GLU A 103 -17.33 18.38 -1.96
N HIS A 104 -16.83 19.62 -2.06
CA HIS A 104 -15.41 19.88 -2.25
C HIS A 104 -14.52 19.30 -1.14
N ARG A 105 -13.45 18.61 -1.55
CA ARG A 105 -12.51 17.85 -0.70
C ARG A 105 -13.15 16.72 0.09
N ARG A 106 -14.32 16.27 -0.36
CA ARG A 106 -14.99 15.06 0.12
C ARG A 106 -15.15 14.11 -1.04
N MET A 107 -15.36 12.85 -0.70
CA MET A 107 -15.69 11.81 -1.66
C MET A 107 -16.76 10.89 -1.07
N GLY A 108 -17.45 10.18 -1.94
CA GLY A 108 -18.37 9.12 -1.59
C GLY A 108 -18.57 8.17 -2.77
N GLY A 109 -18.93 6.92 -2.48
CA GLY A 109 -19.27 5.94 -3.51
C GLY A 109 -18.52 4.62 -3.38
N ARG A 110 -18.76 3.74 -4.36
CA ARG A 110 -18.24 2.37 -4.36
C ARG A 110 -16.88 2.30 -5.05
N ALA A 111 -15.88 1.82 -4.31
CA ALA A 111 -14.64 1.33 -4.90
C ALA A 111 -14.74 -0.18 -5.17
N THR A 112 -14.19 -0.62 -6.30
CA THR A 112 -14.08 -2.03 -6.66
C THR A 112 -12.62 -2.43 -6.83
N VAL A 113 -12.26 -3.58 -6.29
CA VAL A 113 -10.91 -4.14 -6.34
C VAL A 113 -10.97 -5.51 -7.01
N LEU A 114 -10.24 -5.68 -8.10
CA LEU A 114 -10.06 -6.99 -8.73
C LEU A 114 -9.01 -7.77 -7.93
N ARG A 115 -9.39 -8.98 -7.52
CA ARG A 115 -8.50 -9.90 -6.80
C ARG A 115 -7.23 -10.18 -7.61
N ALA A 116 -6.13 -10.45 -6.92
CA ALA A 116 -4.88 -10.96 -7.45
C ALA A 116 -5.11 -12.27 -8.22
N ALA A 117 -4.20 -12.58 -9.15
CA ALA A 117 -4.26 -13.83 -9.91
C ALA A 117 -4.09 -15.06 -9.02
N GLU A 118 -3.24 -14.95 -7.99
CA GLU A 118 -2.99 -15.99 -6.99
C GLU A 118 -2.97 -15.35 -5.60
N GLU A 119 -3.52 -16.05 -4.62
CA GLU A 119 -3.75 -15.51 -3.26
C GLU A 119 -3.21 -16.43 -2.16
N GLY A 120 -2.30 -17.35 -2.49
CA GLY A 120 -1.78 -18.33 -1.55
C GLY A 120 -1.09 -17.73 -0.31
N ASP A 121 -0.58 -16.51 -0.43
CA ASP A 121 0.08 -15.73 0.62
C ASP A 121 -0.68 -14.45 1.00
N VAL A 122 -1.92 -14.27 0.51
CA VAL A 122 -2.76 -13.07 0.74
C VAL A 122 -3.79 -13.35 1.83
N THR A 123 -3.81 -12.55 2.89
CA THR A 123 -4.85 -12.65 3.94
C THR A 123 -5.86 -11.51 3.89
N ALA A 124 -5.52 -10.38 3.27
CA ALA A 124 -6.41 -9.22 3.19
C ALA A 124 -6.18 -8.36 1.93
N TYR A 125 -7.19 -7.54 1.63
CA TYR A 125 -7.08 -6.41 0.71
C TYR A 125 -7.33 -5.11 1.48
N VAL A 126 -6.53 -4.09 1.19
CA VAL A 126 -6.62 -2.79 1.85
C VAL A 126 -6.47 -1.66 0.85
N LEU A 127 -7.20 -0.58 1.09
CA LEU A 127 -7.09 0.67 0.35
C LEU A 127 -6.29 1.70 1.15
N TYR A 128 -5.53 2.52 0.43
CA TYR A 128 -4.82 3.68 0.95
C TYR A 128 -4.98 4.86 0.00
N PHE A 129 -4.94 6.07 0.56
CA PHE A 129 -4.66 7.26 -0.24
C PHE A 129 -3.17 7.31 -0.60
N GLY A 130 -2.86 7.95 -1.72
CA GLY A 130 -1.47 8.20 -2.12
C GLY A 130 -1.27 9.52 -2.83
N THR A 131 -0.01 9.93 -2.90
CA THR A 131 0.45 11.14 -3.63
C THR A 131 0.88 10.81 -5.06
N GLY A 132 0.77 9.55 -5.46
CA GLY A 132 1.16 9.00 -6.76
C GLY A 132 0.74 7.53 -6.86
N PRO A 133 0.89 6.89 -8.03
CA PRO A 133 0.39 5.53 -8.28
C PRO A 133 1.09 4.44 -7.47
N ALA A 134 2.25 4.71 -6.89
CA ALA A 134 2.98 3.79 -5.99
C ALA A 134 3.45 4.49 -4.69
N SER A 135 2.98 5.71 -4.43
CA SER A 135 3.43 6.53 -3.30
C SER A 135 2.33 6.59 -2.25
N LEU A 136 2.43 5.70 -1.26
CA LEU A 136 1.47 5.61 -0.17
C LEU A 136 1.53 6.87 0.71
N LEU A 137 0.37 7.48 0.95
CA LEU A 137 0.20 8.59 1.88
C LEU A 137 -0.22 8.01 3.23
N ILE A 138 0.71 7.96 4.19
CA ILE A 138 0.43 7.44 5.53
C ILE A 138 -0.48 8.45 6.24
N SER A 139 -1.75 8.08 6.40
CA SER A 139 -2.76 8.82 7.15
C SER A 139 -2.88 8.29 8.59
N ALA A 140 -3.29 9.14 9.52
CA ALA A 140 -3.60 8.77 10.90
C ALA A 140 -4.74 7.73 11.02
N THR A 141 -5.59 7.61 9.99
CA THR A 141 -6.72 6.67 9.95
C THR A 141 -6.32 5.22 9.64
N GLY A 142 -5.06 4.96 9.27
CA GLY A 142 -4.59 3.62 8.92
C GLY A 142 -5.15 3.07 7.60
N PRO A 143 -4.98 1.76 7.33
CA PRO A 143 -5.55 1.09 6.15
C PRO A 143 -7.06 1.15 6.16
N ILE A 144 -7.65 1.27 4.97
CA ILE A 144 -9.09 1.11 4.76
C ILE A 144 -9.33 -0.35 4.35
N PRO A 145 -9.86 -1.21 5.24
CA PRO A 145 -10.04 -2.62 4.92
C PRO A 145 -11.10 -2.80 3.82
N VAL A 146 -10.80 -3.68 2.86
CA VAL A 146 -11.77 -4.13 1.86
C VAL A 146 -12.41 -5.42 2.38
N PRO A 147 -13.73 -5.44 2.62
CA PRO A 147 -14.41 -6.65 3.10
C PRO A 147 -14.19 -7.84 2.16
N PRO A 148 -14.06 -9.07 2.70
CA PRO A 148 -14.03 -10.27 1.87
C PRO A 148 -15.36 -10.46 1.15
N GLY A 149 -15.31 -11.02 -0.06
CA GLY A 149 -16.50 -11.24 -0.88
C GLY A 149 -16.18 -11.85 -2.23
N ALA A 150 -17.18 -11.91 -3.11
CA ALA A 150 -16.99 -12.27 -4.51
C ALA A 150 -16.11 -11.24 -5.22
N SER A 151 -15.43 -11.65 -6.29
CA SER A 151 -14.69 -10.72 -7.15
C SER A 151 -15.66 -10.00 -8.12
N PRO A 152 -15.55 -8.68 -8.32
CA PRO A 152 -14.64 -7.77 -7.64
C PRO A 152 -15.03 -7.53 -6.18
N LEU A 153 -14.03 -7.40 -5.30
CA LEU A 153 -14.25 -6.96 -3.93
C LEU A 153 -14.71 -5.51 -3.92
N THR A 154 -15.48 -5.11 -2.92
CA THR A 154 -16.07 -3.78 -2.87
C THR A 154 -15.87 -3.11 -1.53
N HIS A 155 -15.53 -1.83 -1.54
CA HIS A 155 -15.56 -0.97 -0.36
C HIS A 155 -16.47 0.23 -0.64
N GLU A 156 -17.39 0.53 0.27
CA GLU A 156 -18.27 1.70 0.18
C GLU A 156 -17.68 2.84 1.00
N PHE A 157 -17.28 3.91 0.32
CA PHE A 157 -16.95 5.17 0.99
C PHE A 157 -18.25 5.91 1.31
N PRO A 158 -18.53 6.18 2.60
CA PRO A 158 -19.64 7.03 2.96
C PRO A 158 -19.50 8.41 2.32
N HIS A 159 -20.63 9.03 1.96
CA HIS A 159 -20.62 10.44 1.56
C HIS A 159 -20.05 11.30 2.70
N GLY A 160 -19.33 12.35 2.34
CA GLY A 160 -18.60 13.21 3.26
C GLY A 160 -17.27 12.62 3.72
N THR A 161 -16.76 11.54 3.11
CA THR A 161 -15.42 11.02 3.44
C THR A 161 -14.38 12.08 3.07
N ALA A 162 -13.57 12.52 4.02
CA ALA A 162 -12.55 13.54 3.76
C ALA A 162 -11.43 12.98 2.87
N ILE A 163 -11.11 13.70 1.80
CA ILE A 163 -9.91 13.41 1.01
C ILE A 163 -8.71 14.03 1.75
N PRO A 164 -7.68 13.24 2.13
CA PRO A 164 -6.51 13.79 2.80
C PRO A 164 -5.80 14.84 1.95
N ALA A 165 -5.19 15.83 2.62
CA ALA A 165 -4.41 16.84 1.91
C ALA A 165 -3.26 16.17 1.13
N SER A 166 -3.08 16.58 -0.13
CA SER A 166 -2.10 16.04 -1.08
C SER A 166 -2.41 14.63 -1.62
N ALA A 167 -3.52 14.00 -1.22
CA ALA A 167 -3.95 12.76 -1.87
C ALA A 167 -4.36 13.06 -3.32
N THR A 168 -3.74 12.36 -4.26
CA THR A 168 -4.05 12.43 -5.69
C THR A 168 -4.44 11.06 -6.25
N HIS A 169 -4.26 10.00 -5.48
CA HIS A 169 -4.52 8.62 -5.90
C HIS A 169 -5.24 7.84 -4.80
N LEU A 170 -5.98 6.82 -5.24
CA LEU A 170 -6.41 5.70 -4.41
C LEU A 170 -5.59 4.47 -4.83
N LEU A 171 -5.09 3.73 -3.85
CA LEU A 171 -4.25 2.55 -4.04
C LEU A 171 -4.88 1.35 -3.35
N ALA A 172 -4.81 0.19 -3.99
CA ALA A 172 -5.22 -1.09 -3.44
C ALA A 172 -3.98 -2.00 -3.32
N PHE A 173 -3.86 -2.65 -2.17
CA PHE A 173 -2.80 -3.60 -1.87
C PHE A 173 -3.41 -4.93 -1.44
N THR A 174 -2.76 -6.02 -1.81
CA THR A 174 -2.84 -7.28 -1.03
C THR A 174 -1.95 -7.15 0.20
N ALA A 175 -2.34 -7.81 1.27
CA ALA A 175 -1.64 -7.78 2.55
C ALA A 175 -1.64 -9.15 3.22
N ASN A 176 -0.63 -9.37 4.05
CA ASN A 176 -0.56 -10.45 5.03
C ASN A 176 0.04 -9.95 6.35
N ASP A 177 0.32 -10.86 7.28
CA ASP A 177 0.87 -10.53 8.60
C ASP A 177 2.28 -9.91 8.54
N ASP A 178 2.98 -10.05 7.41
CA ASP A 178 4.30 -9.49 7.17
C ASP A 178 4.27 -8.12 6.51
N GLY A 179 3.17 -7.76 5.84
CA GLY A 179 2.96 -6.42 5.31
C GLY A 179 2.18 -6.37 4.00
N LEU A 180 2.40 -5.28 3.26
CA LEU A 180 1.74 -4.99 1.98
C LEU A 180 2.59 -5.52 0.82
N THR A 181 1.93 -5.94 -0.25
CA THR A 181 2.61 -6.17 -1.53
C THR A 181 3.37 -4.93 -2.00
N GLN A 182 4.42 -5.14 -2.79
CA GLN A 182 5.16 -4.05 -3.43
C GLN A 182 4.50 -3.56 -4.73
N MET A 183 3.47 -4.25 -5.23
CA MET A 183 2.81 -3.95 -6.50
C MET A 183 1.34 -3.55 -6.30
N PRO A 184 1.04 -2.29 -5.93
CA PRO A 184 -0.35 -1.86 -5.80
C PRO A 184 -1.05 -1.74 -7.15
N ALA A 185 -2.38 -1.90 -7.14
CA ALA A 185 -3.24 -1.31 -8.16
C ALA A 185 -3.59 0.12 -7.76
N ALA A 186 -3.56 1.07 -8.69
CA ALA A 186 -3.81 2.47 -8.39
C ALA A 186 -4.64 3.15 -9.47
N ILE A 187 -5.37 4.18 -9.05
CA ILE A 187 -6.10 5.11 -9.91
C ILE A 187 -5.88 6.54 -9.44
N GLU A 188 -5.98 7.49 -10.36
CA GLU A 188 -6.11 8.89 -9.99
C GLU A 188 -7.43 9.12 -9.25
N LEU A 189 -7.36 9.86 -8.15
CA LEU A 189 -8.52 10.27 -7.38
C LEU A 189 -8.93 11.67 -7.83
N LEU A 190 -10.05 11.75 -8.55
CA LEU A 190 -10.67 13.02 -8.92
C LEU A 190 -11.80 13.36 -7.94
N ASP A 191 -11.63 14.46 -7.21
CA ASP A 191 -12.68 15.13 -6.43
C ASP A 191 -13.66 15.81 -7.41
N ARG A 192 -14.87 15.28 -7.52
CA ARG A 192 -15.89 15.82 -8.42
C ARG A 192 -16.74 16.84 -7.66
N ALA A 193 -16.26 18.05 -7.45
CA ALA A 193 -17.02 19.06 -6.69
C ALA A 193 -17.92 19.96 -7.56
N LEU A 194 -19.10 20.33 -7.03
CA LEU A 194 -19.95 21.39 -7.62
C LEU A 194 -19.51 22.79 -7.15
N PRO A 195 -19.65 23.83 -7.99
CA PRO A 195 -19.48 25.21 -7.55
C PRO A 195 -20.44 25.53 -6.39
N ASN A 196 -19.90 26.02 -5.27
CA ASN A 196 -20.69 26.34 -4.07
C ASN A 196 -20.76 27.86 -3.78
N GLN A 197 -20.28 28.69 -4.69
CA GLN A 197 -20.37 30.14 -4.63
C GLN A 197 -21.16 30.68 -5.82
N THR A 198 -21.99 31.68 -5.58
CA THR A 198 -22.76 32.37 -6.62
C THR A 198 -22.06 33.64 -7.07
N ALA A 199 -22.35 34.09 -8.30
CA ALA A 199 -21.99 35.44 -8.74
C ALA A 199 -22.60 36.49 -7.78
N THR A 200 -21.84 37.54 -7.48
CA THR A 200 -22.27 38.55 -6.49
C THR A 200 -23.29 39.53 -7.06
N SER A 201 -23.22 39.80 -8.36
CA SER A 201 -24.27 40.53 -9.08
C SER A 201 -24.17 40.30 -10.59
N VAL A 202 -25.29 40.50 -11.29
CA VAL A 202 -25.33 40.65 -12.75
C VAL A 202 -25.98 41.99 -13.07
N ARG A 203 -25.41 42.72 -14.04
CA ARG A 203 -25.98 43.98 -14.50
C ARG A 203 -25.95 44.06 -16.03
N PHE A 204 -27.00 44.63 -16.59
CA PHE A 204 -27.18 44.84 -18.02
C PHE A 204 -27.91 46.17 -18.23
N TRP A 205 -27.50 46.90 -19.27
CA TRP A 205 -28.15 48.12 -19.73
C TRP A 205 -28.44 47.94 -21.21
N ASP A 206 -29.71 48.11 -21.55
CA ASP A 206 -30.13 48.12 -22.93
C ASP A 206 -29.76 49.47 -23.56
N ASN A 207 -28.93 49.40 -24.60
CA ASN A 207 -28.51 50.54 -25.40
C ASN A 207 -29.29 50.63 -26.72
N ASP A 208 -30.18 49.67 -26.99
CA ASP A 208 -31.07 49.71 -28.15
C ASP A 208 -32.41 50.36 -27.78
N LEU A 209 -32.91 51.23 -28.65
CA LEU A 209 -34.21 51.89 -28.50
C LEU A 209 -35.25 51.32 -29.45
N ALA A 210 -34.88 50.38 -30.32
CA ALA A 210 -35.81 49.70 -31.21
C ALA A 210 -36.75 48.78 -30.42
N ARG A 211 -38.04 48.81 -30.77
CA ARG A 211 -39.05 48.00 -30.08
C ARG A 211 -38.76 46.51 -30.28
N GLY A 212 -38.50 45.81 -29.19
CA GLY A 212 -38.35 44.36 -29.16
C GLY A 212 -36.92 43.87 -29.41
N GLU A 213 -35.96 44.77 -29.49
CA GLU A 213 -34.53 44.47 -29.63
C GLU A 213 -33.81 44.94 -28.36
N ILE A 214 -32.72 44.26 -28.01
CA ILE A 214 -31.86 44.67 -26.90
C ILE A 214 -30.40 44.62 -27.35
N SER A 215 -29.59 45.56 -26.89
CA SER A 215 -28.15 45.52 -27.09
C SER A 215 -27.42 46.04 -25.85
N GLY A 216 -26.20 45.58 -25.60
CA GLY A 216 -25.42 46.09 -24.48
C GLY A 216 -24.44 45.08 -23.91
N LEU A 217 -23.69 45.53 -22.91
CA LEU A 217 -22.72 44.71 -22.19
C LEU A 217 -23.37 44.12 -20.93
N ILE A 218 -23.32 42.80 -20.78
CA ILE A 218 -23.63 42.14 -19.52
C ILE A 218 -22.35 42.12 -18.68
N THR A 219 -22.42 42.69 -17.49
CA THR A 219 -21.33 42.64 -16.51
C THR A 219 -21.71 41.71 -15.37
N ILE A 220 -20.88 40.68 -15.15
CA ILE A 220 -21.00 39.77 -14.00
C ILE A 220 -19.94 40.17 -12.98
N SER A 221 -20.38 40.44 -11.75
CA SER A 221 -19.46 40.50 -10.62
C SER A 221 -19.18 39.09 -10.13
N LYS A 222 -17.90 38.72 -10.12
CA LYS A 222 -17.42 37.40 -9.75
C LYS A 222 -17.89 36.98 -8.36
N ALA A 223 -17.98 35.68 -8.15
CA ALA A 223 -18.13 35.07 -6.85
C ALA A 223 -16.98 35.48 -5.92
N ASN A 224 -17.22 35.47 -4.60
CA ASN A 224 -16.19 35.78 -3.60
C ASN A 224 -15.00 34.79 -3.64
N SER A 225 -15.24 33.57 -4.15
CA SER A 225 -14.21 32.59 -4.49
C SER A 225 -14.63 31.86 -5.77
N GLU A 226 -13.70 31.75 -6.72
CA GLU A 226 -13.89 31.04 -7.99
C GLU A 226 -13.15 29.70 -8.03
N MET A 227 -12.72 29.19 -6.87
CA MET A 227 -11.93 27.95 -6.77
C MET A 227 -12.58 26.75 -7.49
N LEU A 228 -13.91 26.70 -7.50
CA LEU A 228 -14.71 25.66 -8.16
C LEU A 228 -15.50 26.19 -9.36
N VAL A 229 -15.36 27.48 -9.70
CA VAL A 229 -16.12 28.12 -10.76
C VAL A 229 -15.29 28.11 -12.03
N ALA A 230 -15.63 27.24 -12.99
CA ALA A 230 -14.98 27.22 -14.30
C ALA A 230 -15.53 28.30 -15.25
N SER A 231 -16.83 28.59 -15.16
CA SER A 231 -17.50 29.60 -15.98
C SER A 231 -18.82 30.06 -15.34
N TYR A 232 -19.34 31.20 -15.79
CA TYR A 232 -20.72 31.63 -15.52
C TYR A 232 -21.54 31.44 -16.78
N ALA A 233 -22.68 30.76 -16.66
CA ALA A 233 -23.66 30.66 -17.73
C ALA A 233 -24.73 31.75 -17.57
N ILE A 234 -25.06 32.43 -18.67
CA ILE A 234 -26.15 33.40 -18.74
C ILE A 234 -27.28 32.80 -19.58
N TYR A 235 -28.49 32.81 -19.03
CA TYR A 235 -29.70 32.36 -19.72
C TYR A 235 -30.72 33.50 -19.75
N MET A 236 -31.48 33.62 -20.84
CA MET A 236 -32.68 34.45 -20.87
C MET A 236 -33.89 33.61 -20.43
N SER A 237 -34.76 34.16 -19.58
CA SER A 237 -35.98 33.49 -19.11
C SER A 237 -37.24 34.30 -19.42
N ARG A 238 -38.39 33.62 -19.46
CA ARG A 238 -39.72 34.25 -19.63
C ARG A 238 -40.34 34.69 -18.30
N GLY A 239 -39.66 34.48 -17.18
CA GLY A 239 -40.14 34.81 -15.84
C GLY A 239 -39.01 34.81 -14.78
N PRO A 240 -39.27 35.29 -13.56
CA PRO A 240 -38.25 35.52 -12.53
C PRO A 240 -37.57 34.25 -11.99
N THR A 241 -38.01 33.04 -12.36
CA THR A 241 -37.52 31.77 -11.81
C THR A 241 -36.64 30.95 -12.76
N GLY A 242 -36.16 31.51 -13.88
CA GLY A 242 -35.37 30.75 -14.86
C GLY A 242 -36.22 29.90 -15.81
N PRO A 243 -35.62 29.10 -16.72
CA PRO A 243 -36.34 28.19 -17.61
C PRO A 243 -37.13 27.13 -16.85
#